data_AF-A0A5N9AK59-F1
#
_entry.id   AF-A0A5N9AK59-F1
#
_cell.length_a   1.000
_cell.length_b   1.000
_cell.length_c   1.000
_cell.angle_alpha   90.00
_cell.angle_beta   90.00
_cell.angle_gamma   90.00
#
_symmetry.space_group_name_H-M   'P 1'
#
loop_
_entity.id
_entity.type
_entity.pdbx_description
1 polymer ?
#
loop_
_entity_poly.entity_id
_entity_poly.type
_entity_poly.pdbx_seq_one_letter_code
_entity_poly.pdbx_strand_id
1 'polypeptide(L)'
;MTTKSISKAKSIILYLILFATFFIVQSCSNSSGSSSGISNVESLGKVGSKAGEIQGITNWINSKPLNLADLDGKVALIDFWTYSCVNCIRTLPYLKQWHEKYADHGLIIIGVHSPEFNFEASVHNLQSAVDEFGIEWAIAQDNEFETWKAFGNRFWPAKYLIDKQGIIRYTHFGEGEYHDTEMAIRMWLDDAGHDMSNINISNDFGPIQHKLALSRNIEKRQTRELFAGLKFNLRARPPYMVQTEMYENPPDSLIMLEDPGEHLNHFLYFHGMWSNGFEAVKHGRRTNDLEDYVAIKFVATSANVVLGYTTQDYRVYATINESPIEIENRGSDIKEDENGQTYLLIDSSRMYNIMQSSDYLERSLQLKSNAQDFSVFSFSFGSYPEGP
;
A
#
# COMPACT_ATOMS: atom_id res chain seq x y z
N MET A 1 -2.89 35.79 57.23
CA MET A 1 -2.16 34.63 56.68
C MET A 1 -2.79 34.31 55.32
N THR A 2 -2.43 35.09 54.30
CA THR A 2 -1.49 34.77 53.21
C THR A 2 -2.04 33.78 52.18
N THR A 3 -2.38 34.38 51.04
CA THR A 3 -2.73 33.83 49.73
C THR A 3 -1.50 33.33 48.94
N LYS A 4 -1.71 32.32 48.07
CA LYS A 4 -0.97 31.89 46.83
C LYS A 4 -0.93 30.34 46.76
N SER A 5 -1.03 29.64 45.63
CA SER A 5 -0.82 30.00 44.23
C SER A 5 -1.51 29.00 43.30
N ILE A 6 -2.12 29.53 42.23
CA ILE A 6 -2.40 28.87 40.95
C ILE A 6 -1.10 28.82 40.13
N SER A 7 -1.07 27.99 39.07
CA SER A 7 -0.12 27.96 37.93
C SER A 7 1.10 27.03 38.04
N LYS A 8 0.97 25.85 37.44
CA LYS A 8 2.05 25.13 36.74
C LYS A 8 1.66 24.94 35.27
N ALA A 9 1.71 26.04 34.54
CA ALA A 9 1.88 26.06 33.09
C ALA A 9 3.02 27.05 32.82
N LYS A 10 3.94 26.70 31.92
CA LYS A 10 5.22 27.37 31.59
C LYS A 10 6.47 26.82 32.28
N SER A 11 6.94 25.69 31.79
CA SER A 11 8.37 25.42 31.62
C SER A 11 8.51 24.19 30.74
N ILE A 12 8.67 24.42 29.43
CA ILE A 12 9.38 23.59 28.41
C ILE A 12 9.20 24.38 27.10
N ILE A 13 9.77 25.59 27.06
CA ILE A 13 10.11 26.32 25.82
C ILE A 13 11.46 26.94 26.12
N LEU A 14 12.53 26.13 26.03
CA LEU A 14 13.90 26.63 25.91
C LEU A 14 14.91 25.52 25.56
N TYR A 15 14.74 24.80 24.44
CA TYR A 15 15.80 23.93 23.92
C TYR A 15 15.75 23.70 22.39
N LEU A 16 15.38 24.72 21.61
CA LEU A 16 15.24 24.57 20.15
C LEU A 16 15.72 25.77 19.30
N ILE A 17 16.68 26.56 19.78
CA ILE A 17 17.33 27.59 18.96
C ILE A 17 18.81 27.70 19.36
N LEU A 18 19.67 26.84 18.80
CA LEU A 18 21.13 27.01 18.83
C LEU A 18 21.85 26.05 17.86
N PHE A 19 21.43 25.98 16.59
CA PHE A 19 22.26 25.45 15.51
C PHE A 19 21.88 26.12 14.19
N ALA A 20 22.17 27.42 14.11
CA ALA A 20 22.24 28.12 12.84
C ALA A 20 23.29 29.23 12.97
N THR A 21 24.13 29.35 11.94
CA THR A 21 25.16 30.38 11.69
C THR A 21 26.55 30.14 12.31
N PHE A 22 27.44 29.50 11.54
CA PHE A 22 28.74 30.07 11.11
C PHE A 22 29.48 29.08 10.19
N PHE A 23 29.59 29.37 8.89
CA PHE A 23 30.88 29.56 8.22
C PHE A 23 30.66 29.97 6.76
N ILE A 24 31.34 31.06 6.42
CA ILE A 24 31.29 31.84 5.19
C ILE A 24 32.29 31.28 4.18
N VAL A 25 31.85 31.14 2.93
CA VAL A 25 32.52 31.42 1.65
C VAL A 25 34.04 31.21 1.58
N GLN A 26 34.45 30.24 0.76
CA GLN A 26 35.56 30.42 -0.17
C GLN A 26 35.15 29.94 -1.55
N SER A 27 35.38 30.80 -2.53
CA SER A 27 35.08 30.60 -3.94
C SER A 27 36.36 30.37 -4.74
N CYS A 28 36.19 29.63 -5.84
CA CYS A 28 37.02 29.49 -7.04
C CYS A 28 38.24 28.54 -7.01
N SER A 29 38.10 27.43 -7.73
CA SER A 29 38.94 27.16 -8.90
C SER A 29 38.25 26.20 -9.87
N ASN A 30 38.06 26.67 -11.11
CA ASN A 30 37.62 25.88 -12.26
C ASN A 30 38.61 24.75 -12.57
N SER A 31 38.11 23.53 -12.70
CA SER A 31 38.70 22.52 -13.57
C SER A 31 37.58 21.89 -14.40
N SER A 32 37.59 22.22 -15.69
CA SER A 32 36.78 21.63 -16.74
C SER A 32 37.00 20.12 -16.81
N GLY A 33 36.02 19.35 -16.35
CA GLY A 33 35.88 17.91 -16.58
C GLY A 33 34.50 17.65 -17.16
N SER A 34 34.46 17.00 -18.32
CA SER A 34 33.27 16.67 -19.11
C SER A 34 32.16 16.02 -18.29
N SER A 35 31.06 16.75 -18.05
CA SER A 35 29.84 16.25 -17.42
C SER A 35 28.87 15.70 -18.48
N SER A 36 29.13 14.52 -19.01
CA SER A 36 28.15 13.77 -19.83
C SER A 36 27.28 12.80 -19.01
N GLY A 37 27.28 12.92 -17.68
CA GLY A 37 26.58 11.99 -16.77
C GLY A 37 25.47 12.58 -15.90
N ILE A 38 25.25 13.91 -15.93
CA ILE A 38 24.29 14.57 -15.02
C ILE A 38 22.90 14.77 -15.69
N SER A 39 22.82 14.75 -17.02
CA SER A 39 21.56 14.99 -17.74
C SER A 39 20.57 13.83 -17.74
N ASN A 40 21.00 12.60 -17.43
CA ASN A 40 20.14 11.41 -17.58
C ASN A 40 19.30 11.06 -16.34
N VAL A 41 19.69 11.52 -15.15
CA VAL A 41 18.93 11.23 -13.91
C VAL A 41 17.70 12.14 -13.79
N GLU A 42 17.75 13.35 -14.33
CA GLU A 42 16.64 14.32 -14.25
C GLU A 42 15.45 13.95 -15.15
N SER A 43 15.58 12.98 -16.06
CA SER A 43 14.53 12.61 -17.02
C SER A 43 13.86 11.26 -16.76
N LEU A 44 14.31 10.45 -15.77
CA LEU A 44 13.78 9.10 -15.55
C LEU A 44 12.26 9.14 -15.25
N GLY A 45 11.52 8.23 -15.88
CA GLY A 45 10.08 8.07 -15.64
C GLY A 45 9.21 9.23 -16.13
N LYS A 46 9.75 10.21 -16.86
CA LYS A 46 8.99 11.37 -17.34
C LYS A 46 8.40 11.12 -18.72
N VAL A 47 7.21 11.63 -18.96
CA VAL A 47 6.62 11.70 -20.32
C VAL A 47 7.59 12.40 -21.28
N GLY A 48 7.81 11.79 -22.44
CA GLY A 48 8.76 12.22 -23.47
C GLY A 48 10.17 11.62 -23.34
N SER A 49 10.49 10.95 -22.25
CA SER A 49 11.79 10.26 -22.06
C SER A 49 11.75 8.81 -22.54
N LYS A 50 12.92 8.24 -22.84
CA LYS A 50 13.07 6.80 -23.05
C LYS A 50 12.67 6.06 -21.77
N ALA A 51 11.94 4.96 -21.93
CA ALA A 51 11.59 4.10 -20.80
C ALA A 51 12.83 3.50 -20.12
N GLY A 52 12.73 3.26 -18.81
CA GLY A 52 13.78 2.56 -18.07
C GLY A 52 13.83 1.08 -18.47
N GLU A 53 15.02 0.47 -18.41
CA GLU A 53 15.16 -0.96 -18.70
C GLU A 53 14.41 -1.82 -17.69
N ILE A 54 13.83 -2.93 -18.16
CA ILE A 54 13.30 -4.00 -17.31
C ILE A 54 14.48 -4.90 -16.94
N GLN A 55 14.97 -4.75 -15.70
CA GLN A 55 16.23 -5.34 -15.23
C GLN A 55 16.10 -5.85 -13.80
N GLY A 56 17.02 -6.74 -13.40
CA GLY A 56 17.03 -7.33 -12.05
C GLY A 56 15.82 -8.21 -11.74
N ILE A 57 15.08 -8.65 -12.77
CA ILE A 57 13.90 -9.50 -12.59
C ILE A 57 14.31 -10.91 -12.18
N THR A 58 13.85 -11.35 -11.01
CA THR A 58 14.21 -12.66 -10.44
C THR A 58 13.39 -13.80 -11.02
N ASN A 59 12.12 -13.56 -11.34
CA ASN A 59 11.21 -14.55 -11.93
C ASN A 59 10.24 -13.86 -12.89
N TRP A 60 9.77 -14.62 -13.89
CA TRP A 60 8.69 -14.22 -14.78
C TRP A 60 7.53 -15.22 -14.66
N ILE A 61 6.30 -14.69 -14.56
CA ILE A 61 5.07 -15.47 -14.55
C ILE A 61 4.25 -15.06 -15.78
N ASN A 62 3.51 -16.01 -16.37
CA ASN A 62 2.73 -15.86 -17.61
C ASN A 62 3.52 -15.45 -18.86
N SER A 63 4.85 -15.36 -18.80
CA SER A 63 5.70 -15.04 -19.94
C SER A 63 7.12 -15.58 -19.76
N LYS A 64 7.85 -15.67 -20.87
CA LYS A 64 9.32 -15.69 -20.84
C LYS A 64 9.85 -14.29 -20.48
N PRO A 65 11.14 -14.14 -20.12
CA PRO A 65 11.72 -12.84 -19.92
C PRO A 65 11.49 -11.90 -21.10
N LEU A 66 11.00 -10.69 -20.81
CA LEU A 66 10.82 -9.61 -21.78
C LEU A 66 11.77 -8.46 -21.43
N ASN A 67 12.41 -7.89 -22.43
CA ASN A 67 13.10 -6.61 -22.35
C ASN A 67 12.41 -5.58 -23.25
N LEU A 68 12.79 -4.30 -23.15
CA LEU A 68 12.16 -3.25 -23.97
C LEU A 68 12.37 -3.44 -25.48
N ALA A 69 13.45 -4.09 -25.92
CA ALA A 69 13.68 -4.38 -27.33
C ALA A 69 12.71 -5.45 -27.88
N ASP A 70 12.24 -6.36 -27.03
CA ASP A 70 11.19 -7.33 -27.40
C ASP A 70 9.82 -6.66 -27.61
N LEU A 71 9.68 -5.38 -27.20
CA LEU A 71 8.47 -4.57 -27.33
C LEU A 71 8.52 -3.62 -28.53
N ASP A 72 9.57 -3.69 -29.36
CA ASP A 72 9.70 -2.83 -30.55
C ASP A 72 8.49 -2.99 -31.48
N GLY A 73 7.92 -1.86 -31.91
CA GLY A 73 6.70 -1.84 -32.71
C GLY A 73 5.39 -2.03 -31.93
N LYS A 74 5.43 -2.29 -30.62
CA LYS A 74 4.23 -2.49 -29.78
C LYS A 74 4.04 -1.36 -28.78
N VAL A 75 2.83 -1.26 -28.22
CA VAL A 75 2.54 -0.36 -27.10
C VAL A 75 2.61 -1.17 -25.81
N ALA A 76 3.33 -0.67 -24.81
CA ALA A 76 3.50 -1.38 -23.54
C ALA A 76 2.98 -0.55 -22.36
N LEU A 77 2.20 -1.18 -21.49
CA LEU A 77 1.78 -0.64 -20.20
C LEU A 77 2.55 -1.35 -19.09
N ILE A 78 3.46 -0.62 -18.45
CA ILE A 78 4.16 -1.09 -17.24
C ILE A 78 3.31 -0.71 -16.04
N ASP A 79 2.91 -1.71 -15.25
CA ASP A 79 2.10 -1.55 -14.04
C ASP A 79 2.90 -2.01 -12.82
N PHE A 80 3.38 -1.07 -12.01
CA PHE A 80 4.03 -1.37 -10.74
C PHE A 80 2.97 -1.69 -9.69
N TRP A 81 3.06 -2.86 -9.08
CA TRP A 81 2.07 -3.36 -8.13
C TRP A 81 2.73 -4.24 -7.06
N THR A 82 1.95 -4.54 -6.01
CA THR A 82 2.26 -5.57 -5.02
C THR A 82 0.94 -6.21 -4.58
N TYR A 83 0.94 -7.51 -4.27
CA TYR A 83 -0.31 -8.26 -4.14
C TYR A 83 -1.07 -8.02 -2.83
N SER A 84 -0.44 -7.46 -1.80
CA SER A 84 -1.13 -7.09 -0.55
C SER A 84 -1.62 -5.63 -0.51
N CYS A 85 -1.39 -4.85 -1.58
CA CYS A 85 -1.81 -3.46 -1.67
C CYS A 85 -3.26 -3.33 -2.17
N VAL A 86 -4.15 -2.81 -1.32
CA VAL A 86 -5.57 -2.65 -1.67
C VAL A 86 -5.78 -1.77 -2.92
N ASN A 87 -4.98 -0.71 -3.06
CA ASN A 87 -5.09 0.19 -4.21
C ASN A 87 -4.71 -0.55 -5.50
N CYS A 88 -3.69 -1.41 -5.47
CA CYS A 88 -3.30 -2.23 -6.61
C CYS A 88 -4.42 -3.20 -7.00
N ILE A 89 -4.96 -3.93 -6.01
CA ILE A 89 -6.05 -4.91 -6.20
C ILE A 89 -7.26 -4.26 -6.88
N ARG A 90 -7.64 -3.06 -6.45
CA ARG A 90 -8.76 -2.30 -7.05
C ARG A 90 -8.54 -1.88 -8.50
N THR A 91 -7.29 -1.79 -8.95
CA THR A 91 -7.01 -1.49 -10.38
C THR A 91 -7.07 -2.72 -11.28
N LEU A 92 -7.04 -3.94 -10.74
CA LEU A 92 -6.97 -5.18 -11.52
C LEU A 92 -8.17 -5.37 -12.48
N PRO A 93 -9.43 -5.05 -12.12
CA PRO A 93 -10.55 -5.15 -13.06
C PRO A 93 -10.34 -4.34 -14.35
N TYR A 94 -9.74 -3.16 -14.24
CA TYR A 94 -9.43 -2.29 -15.39
C TYR A 94 -8.30 -2.86 -16.24
N LEU A 95 -7.24 -3.37 -15.61
CA LEU A 95 -6.15 -4.04 -16.32
C LEU A 95 -6.63 -5.28 -17.07
N LYS A 96 -7.52 -6.10 -16.47
CA LYS A 96 -8.16 -7.23 -17.14
C LYS A 96 -8.95 -6.79 -18.37
N GLN A 97 -9.77 -5.75 -18.22
CA GLN A 97 -10.57 -5.23 -19.32
C GLN A 97 -9.68 -4.70 -20.47
N TRP A 98 -8.59 -3.99 -20.15
CA TRP A 98 -7.66 -3.51 -21.18
C TRP A 98 -6.87 -4.64 -21.82
N HIS A 99 -6.48 -5.66 -21.05
CA HIS A 99 -5.84 -6.86 -21.59
C HIS A 99 -6.76 -7.56 -22.59
N GLU A 100 -8.00 -7.85 -22.21
CA GLU A 100 -9.00 -8.51 -23.06
C GLU A 100 -9.28 -7.72 -24.35
N LYS A 101 -9.45 -6.40 -24.25
CA LYS A 101 -9.76 -5.55 -25.42
C LYS A 101 -8.57 -5.38 -26.38
N TYR A 102 -7.36 -5.21 -25.84
CA TYR A 102 -6.25 -4.62 -26.59
C TYR A 102 -5.04 -5.53 -26.79
N ALA A 103 -4.95 -6.70 -26.14
CA ALA A 103 -3.81 -7.59 -26.29
C ALA A 103 -3.61 -8.05 -27.75
N ASP A 104 -4.69 -8.44 -28.43
CA ASP A 104 -4.67 -8.83 -29.85
C ASP A 104 -4.50 -7.62 -30.80
N HIS A 105 -4.53 -6.41 -30.26
CA HIS A 105 -4.39 -5.16 -31.00
C HIS A 105 -3.07 -4.44 -30.71
N GLY A 106 -2.07 -5.14 -30.18
CA GLY A 106 -0.71 -4.60 -30.02
C GLY A 106 -0.37 -4.03 -28.65
N LEU A 107 -1.28 -4.10 -27.68
CA LEU A 107 -0.98 -3.77 -26.28
C LEU A 107 -0.29 -4.95 -25.58
N ILE A 108 0.80 -4.66 -24.87
CA ILE A 108 1.39 -5.56 -23.90
C ILE A 108 1.28 -4.93 -22.52
N ILE A 109 0.73 -5.67 -21.55
CA ILE A 109 0.77 -5.28 -20.13
C ILE A 109 1.88 -6.08 -19.45
N ILE A 110 2.74 -5.39 -18.71
CA ILE A 110 3.77 -6.01 -17.85
C ILE A 110 3.53 -5.52 -16.43
N GLY A 111 3.05 -6.40 -15.56
CA GLY A 111 2.93 -6.13 -14.14
C GLY A 111 4.27 -6.32 -13.46
N VAL A 112 4.93 -5.22 -13.07
CA VAL A 112 6.18 -5.27 -12.31
C VAL A 112 5.81 -5.39 -10.83
N HIS A 113 5.95 -6.60 -10.29
CA HIS A 113 5.70 -6.88 -8.89
C HIS A 113 6.94 -6.50 -8.06
N SER A 114 6.86 -5.36 -7.37
CA SER A 114 7.89 -4.90 -6.43
C SER A 114 7.33 -5.04 -5.01
N PRO A 115 7.91 -5.90 -4.14
CA PRO A 115 7.31 -6.28 -2.86
C PRO A 115 7.34 -5.14 -1.83
N GLU A 116 6.23 -4.83 -1.16
CA GLU A 116 6.19 -3.90 -0.02
C GLU A 116 6.73 -4.54 1.27
N PHE A 117 6.46 -5.84 1.43
CA PHE A 117 6.88 -6.68 2.55
C PHE A 117 7.68 -7.90 2.09
N ASN A 118 8.56 -8.42 2.95
CA ASN A 118 9.44 -9.55 2.63
C ASN A 118 8.69 -10.82 2.21
N PHE A 119 7.50 -11.07 2.76
CA PHE A 119 6.72 -12.25 2.40
C PHE A 119 6.23 -12.22 0.94
N GLU A 120 6.14 -11.03 0.33
CA GLU A 120 5.74 -10.86 -1.06
C GLU A 120 6.88 -11.17 -2.05
N ALA A 121 8.13 -11.25 -1.58
CA ALA A 121 9.28 -11.65 -2.40
C ALA A 121 9.30 -13.16 -2.73
N SER A 122 8.45 -13.96 -2.08
CA SER A 122 8.28 -15.38 -2.38
C SER A 122 7.58 -15.57 -3.72
N VAL A 123 8.25 -16.23 -4.68
CA VAL A 123 7.64 -16.58 -5.97
C VAL A 123 6.39 -17.46 -5.82
N HIS A 124 6.35 -18.33 -4.80
CA HIS A 124 5.18 -19.15 -4.52
C HIS A 124 3.97 -18.30 -4.12
N ASN A 125 4.17 -17.35 -3.20
CA ASN A 125 3.08 -16.48 -2.76
C ASN A 125 2.60 -15.57 -3.89
N LEU A 126 3.54 -15.04 -4.68
CA LEU A 126 3.22 -14.26 -5.87
C LEU A 126 2.42 -15.09 -6.89
N GLN A 127 2.81 -16.33 -7.16
CA GLN A 127 2.07 -17.22 -8.05
C GLN A 127 0.65 -17.46 -7.53
N SER A 128 0.48 -17.77 -6.23
CA SER A 128 -0.84 -17.95 -5.64
C SER A 128 -1.72 -16.70 -5.79
N ALA A 129 -1.17 -15.50 -5.59
CA ALA A 129 -1.90 -14.26 -5.78
C ALA A 129 -2.26 -14.00 -7.26
N VAL A 130 -1.34 -14.29 -8.19
CA VAL A 130 -1.59 -14.20 -9.64
C VAL A 130 -2.76 -15.11 -10.05
N ASP A 131 -2.78 -16.34 -9.53
CA ASP A 131 -3.82 -17.31 -9.81
C ASP A 131 -5.16 -16.89 -9.17
N GLU A 132 -5.15 -16.49 -7.89
CA GLU A 132 -6.33 -16.02 -7.15
C GLU A 132 -6.98 -14.80 -7.83
N PHE A 133 -6.15 -13.85 -8.26
CA PHE A 133 -6.62 -12.64 -8.92
C PHE A 133 -6.92 -12.86 -10.40
N GLY A 134 -6.65 -14.04 -10.99
CA GLY A 134 -6.89 -14.31 -12.41
C GLY A 134 -6.14 -13.34 -13.32
N ILE A 135 -4.86 -13.12 -13.04
CA ILE A 135 -4.00 -12.26 -13.84
C ILE A 135 -3.40 -13.09 -14.99
N GLU A 136 -3.63 -12.67 -16.23
CA GLU A 136 -3.23 -13.41 -17.44
C GLU A 136 -2.06 -12.78 -18.20
N TRP A 137 -1.75 -11.51 -17.93
CA TRP A 137 -0.61 -10.81 -18.55
C TRP A 137 0.72 -11.12 -17.87
N ALA A 138 1.82 -10.68 -18.49
CA ALA A 138 3.17 -10.95 -18.02
C ALA A 138 3.43 -10.27 -16.67
N ILE A 139 4.00 -11.03 -15.72
CA ILE A 139 4.43 -10.51 -14.42
C ILE A 139 5.94 -10.66 -14.27
N ALA A 140 6.59 -9.55 -13.94
CA ALA A 140 8.02 -9.45 -13.70
C ALA A 140 8.26 -9.22 -12.20
N GLN A 141 8.90 -10.17 -11.52
CA GLN A 141 9.19 -10.07 -10.09
C GLN A 141 10.47 -9.27 -9.84
N ASP A 142 10.32 -8.05 -9.30
CA ASP A 142 11.38 -7.06 -9.09
C ASP A 142 11.75 -6.96 -7.59
N ASN A 143 12.25 -8.07 -7.03
CA ASN A 143 12.55 -8.18 -5.59
C ASN A 143 13.62 -7.20 -5.10
N GLU A 144 14.57 -6.81 -5.97
CA GLU A 144 15.68 -5.89 -5.64
C GLU A 144 15.42 -4.44 -6.07
N PHE A 145 14.18 -4.15 -6.52
CA PHE A 145 13.72 -2.84 -6.96
C PHE A 145 14.54 -2.25 -8.11
N GLU A 146 15.24 -3.06 -8.92
CA GLU A 146 16.11 -2.56 -9.99
C GLU A 146 15.30 -1.96 -11.13
N THR A 147 14.19 -2.58 -11.51
CA THR A 147 13.25 -2.02 -12.50
C THR A 147 12.53 -0.81 -11.90
N TRP A 148 12.06 -0.89 -10.65
CA TRP A 148 11.48 0.24 -9.92
C TRP A 148 12.39 1.48 -9.94
N LYS A 149 13.68 1.30 -9.64
CA LYS A 149 14.69 2.38 -9.68
C LYS A 149 14.94 2.88 -11.11
N ALA A 150 14.99 1.99 -12.10
CA ALA A 150 15.20 2.36 -13.51
C ALA A 150 14.09 3.25 -14.07
N PHE A 151 12.85 3.05 -13.60
CA PHE A 151 11.71 3.90 -13.95
C PHE A 151 11.59 5.16 -13.07
N GLY A 152 12.45 5.33 -12.05
CA GLY A 152 12.31 6.43 -11.09
C GLY A 152 11.02 6.36 -10.27
N ASN A 153 10.44 5.15 -10.12
CA ASN A 153 9.13 4.99 -9.49
C ASN A 153 9.18 5.26 -7.98
N ARG A 154 8.02 5.64 -7.40
CA ARG A 154 7.89 5.93 -5.96
C ARG A 154 6.56 5.47 -5.35
N PHE A 155 5.67 4.85 -6.13
CA PHE A 155 4.29 4.61 -5.72
C PHE A 155 3.79 3.23 -6.16
N TRP A 156 2.85 2.70 -5.37
CA TRP A 156 2.00 1.58 -5.73
C TRP A 156 0.52 2.04 -5.71
N PRO A 157 -0.29 1.71 -6.73
CA PRO A 157 0.14 1.31 -8.07
C PRO A 157 0.77 2.49 -8.84
N ALA A 158 1.52 2.19 -9.89
CA ALA A 158 2.01 3.20 -10.83
C ALA A 158 2.05 2.66 -12.26
N LYS A 159 1.56 3.45 -13.21
CA LYS A 159 1.44 3.07 -14.61
C LYS A 159 2.35 3.92 -15.50
N TYR A 160 3.04 3.28 -16.43
CA TYR A 160 3.84 3.93 -17.47
C TYR A 160 3.44 3.36 -18.83
N LEU A 161 2.87 4.18 -19.70
CA LEU A 161 2.55 3.80 -21.07
C LEU A 161 3.69 4.18 -21.99
N ILE A 162 4.19 3.20 -22.74
CA ILE A 162 5.34 3.28 -23.62
C ILE A 162 4.86 3.03 -25.05
N ASP A 163 5.25 3.91 -25.98
CA ASP A 163 4.92 3.75 -27.40
C ASP A 163 5.82 2.76 -28.12
N LYS A 164 5.53 2.53 -29.41
CA LYS A 164 6.30 1.69 -30.32
C LYS A 164 7.76 2.12 -30.55
N GLN A 165 8.19 3.30 -30.07
CA GLN A 165 9.59 3.73 -30.08
C GLN A 165 10.28 3.59 -28.72
N GLY A 166 9.62 3.01 -27.71
CA GLY A 166 10.17 2.90 -26.37
C GLY A 166 10.17 4.22 -25.60
N ILE A 167 9.32 5.18 -25.96
CA ILE A 167 9.21 6.48 -25.28
C ILE A 167 7.99 6.47 -24.35
N ILE A 168 8.16 6.98 -23.13
CA ILE A 168 7.05 7.13 -22.18
C ILE A 168 6.13 8.24 -22.69
N ARG A 169 4.84 7.93 -22.82
CA ARG A 169 3.83 8.87 -23.32
C ARG A 169 2.75 9.23 -22.31
N TYR A 170 2.56 8.39 -21.31
CA TYR A 170 1.63 8.64 -20.22
C TYR A 170 2.14 8.00 -18.94
N THR A 171 1.88 8.65 -17.81
CA THR A 171 2.19 8.16 -16.47
C THR A 171 1.01 8.43 -15.56
N HIS A 172 0.66 7.46 -14.71
CA HIS A 172 -0.34 7.64 -13.65
C HIS A 172 0.18 7.06 -12.34
N PHE A 173 0.05 7.80 -11.24
CA PHE A 173 0.51 7.38 -9.92
C PHE A 173 -0.66 7.31 -8.95
N GLY A 174 -0.83 6.16 -8.30
CA GLY A 174 -1.97 5.87 -7.45
C GLY A 174 -3.11 5.19 -8.21
N GLU A 175 -4.24 5.08 -7.52
CA GLU A 175 -5.48 4.50 -8.03
C GLU A 175 -6.33 5.57 -8.71
N GLY A 176 -6.98 5.23 -9.82
CA GLY A 176 -7.90 6.09 -10.56
C GLY A 176 -7.48 6.34 -12.00
N GLU A 177 -8.02 7.42 -12.59
CA GLU A 177 -7.81 7.86 -13.98
C GLU A 177 -7.95 6.72 -15.02
N TYR A 178 -8.88 5.79 -14.77
CA TYR A 178 -9.04 4.60 -15.62
C TYR A 178 -9.44 4.98 -17.05
N HIS A 179 -10.41 5.89 -17.19
CA HIS A 179 -10.86 6.37 -18.49
C HIS A 179 -9.73 7.10 -19.24
N ASP A 180 -8.98 7.97 -18.56
CA ASP A 180 -7.85 8.69 -19.16
C ASP A 180 -6.71 7.76 -19.57
N THR A 181 -6.44 6.73 -18.74
CA THR A 181 -5.48 5.67 -19.06
C THR A 181 -5.91 4.89 -20.30
N GLU A 182 -7.19 4.49 -20.40
CA GLU A 182 -7.71 3.78 -21.58
C GLU A 182 -7.65 4.66 -22.84
N MET A 183 -7.97 5.96 -22.74
CA MET A 183 -7.82 6.89 -23.85
C MET A 183 -6.36 6.99 -24.32
N ALA A 184 -5.40 7.07 -23.40
CA ALA A 184 -3.98 7.08 -23.73
C ALA A 184 -3.56 5.79 -24.44
N ILE A 185 -3.98 4.62 -23.94
CA ILE A 185 -3.73 3.32 -24.57
C ILE A 185 -4.22 3.34 -26.02
N ARG A 186 -5.49 3.70 -26.23
CA ARG A 186 -6.10 3.72 -27.56
C ARG A 186 -5.39 4.68 -28.52
N MET A 187 -5.04 5.88 -28.04
CA MET A 187 -4.32 6.88 -28.83
C MET A 187 -2.97 6.34 -29.34
N TRP A 188 -2.21 5.65 -28.49
CA TRP A 188 -0.90 5.13 -28.88
C TRP A 188 -0.97 3.83 -29.67
N LEU A 189 -2.05 3.06 -29.53
CA LEU A 189 -2.34 1.93 -30.43
C LEU A 189 -2.69 2.42 -31.84
N ASP A 190 -3.50 3.47 -31.96
CA ASP A 190 -3.83 4.10 -33.24
C ASP A 190 -2.59 4.70 -33.91
N ASP A 191 -1.74 5.43 -33.16
CA ASP A 191 -0.44 5.91 -33.65
C ASP A 191 0.46 4.75 -34.10
N ALA A 192 0.42 3.60 -33.41
CA ALA A 192 1.11 2.39 -33.80
C ALA A 192 0.56 1.71 -35.06
N GLY A 193 -0.60 2.15 -35.57
CA GLY A 193 -1.23 1.66 -36.80
C GLY A 193 -2.32 0.62 -36.55
N HIS A 194 -2.80 0.46 -35.32
CA HIS A 194 -3.91 -0.43 -34.97
C HIS A 194 -5.23 0.33 -34.95
N ASP A 195 -6.21 -0.09 -35.75
CA ASP A 195 -7.52 0.57 -35.82
C ASP A 195 -8.35 0.36 -34.55
N MET A 196 -8.56 1.43 -33.78
CA MET A 196 -9.33 1.42 -32.53
C MET A 196 -10.81 1.80 -32.73
N SER A 197 -11.26 2.14 -33.94
CA SER A 197 -12.60 2.72 -34.16
C SER A 197 -13.75 1.76 -33.83
N ASN A 198 -13.51 0.45 -33.94
CA ASN A 198 -14.52 -0.60 -33.73
C ASN A 198 -14.49 -1.21 -32.32
N ILE A 199 -13.55 -0.79 -31.47
CA ILE A 199 -13.44 -1.25 -30.08
C ILE A 199 -14.11 -0.22 -29.18
N ASN A 200 -15.13 -0.63 -28.43
CA ASN A 200 -15.82 0.26 -27.51
C ASN A 200 -14.92 0.68 -26.33
N ILE A 201 -14.86 1.98 -26.08
CA ILE A 201 -14.22 2.54 -24.88
C ILE A 201 -15.11 2.29 -23.65
N SER A 202 -14.50 2.08 -22.48
CA SER A 202 -15.24 2.04 -21.23
C SER A 202 -15.72 3.43 -20.83
N ASN A 203 -17.00 3.52 -20.42
CA ASN A 203 -17.55 4.69 -19.74
C ASN A 203 -17.46 4.56 -18.22
N ASP A 204 -16.59 3.67 -17.74
CA ASP A 204 -16.29 3.51 -16.32
C ASP A 204 -15.14 4.46 -15.92
N PHE A 205 -15.46 5.43 -15.07
CA PHE A 205 -14.51 6.42 -14.55
C PHE A 205 -13.92 6.01 -13.19
N GLY A 206 -14.27 4.83 -12.69
CA GLY A 206 -13.94 4.41 -11.35
C GLY A 206 -15.01 4.77 -10.31
N PRO A 207 -14.86 4.23 -9.10
CA PRO A 207 -15.79 4.48 -8.01
C PRO A 207 -15.71 5.94 -7.52
N ILE A 208 -16.87 6.50 -7.15
CA ILE A 208 -16.94 7.88 -6.66
C ILE A 208 -16.59 7.90 -5.16
N GLN A 209 -15.53 8.63 -4.84
CA GLN A 209 -15.12 8.82 -3.45
C GLN A 209 -16.15 9.62 -2.65
N HIS A 210 -16.41 9.21 -1.41
CA HIS A 210 -17.29 9.96 -0.51
C HIS A 210 -16.74 11.37 -0.24
N LYS A 211 -17.59 12.40 -0.32
CA LYS A 211 -17.19 13.82 -0.20
C LYS A 211 -16.42 14.19 1.07
N LEU A 212 -16.61 13.44 2.17
CA LEU A 212 -15.91 13.68 3.44
C LEU A 212 -14.55 12.98 3.53
N ALA A 213 -14.20 12.11 2.57
CA ALA A 213 -12.92 11.41 2.54
C ALA A 213 -11.73 12.37 2.50
N LEU A 214 -11.91 13.55 1.90
CA LEU A 214 -10.90 14.62 1.79
C LEU A 214 -11.18 15.80 2.74
N SER A 215 -11.96 15.57 3.80
CA SER A 215 -12.27 16.59 4.80
C SER A 215 -11.00 17.19 5.42
N ARG A 216 -10.99 18.50 5.66
CA ARG A 216 -9.91 19.17 6.42
C ARG A 216 -9.95 18.86 7.92
N ASN A 217 -11.10 18.38 8.42
CA ASN A 217 -11.19 17.89 9.78
C ASN A 217 -10.60 16.47 9.82
N ILE A 218 -9.40 16.34 10.39
CA ILE A 218 -8.63 15.10 10.41
C ILE A 218 -9.39 13.96 11.09
N GLU A 219 -10.19 14.24 12.13
CA GLU A 219 -10.95 13.20 12.82
C GLU A 219 -12.02 12.58 11.93
N LYS A 220 -12.59 13.36 10.99
CA LYS A 220 -13.66 12.93 10.07
C LYS A 220 -13.16 12.50 8.69
N ARG A 221 -11.88 12.74 8.40
CA ARG A 221 -11.25 12.40 7.12
C ARG A 221 -11.01 10.89 7.05
N GLN A 222 -10.90 10.36 5.83
CA GLN A 222 -10.65 8.94 5.63
C GLN A 222 -9.39 8.55 6.39
N THR A 223 -9.46 7.46 7.15
CA THR A 223 -8.28 6.92 7.82
C THR A 223 -7.18 6.65 6.80
N ARG A 224 -5.97 7.06 7.16
CA ARG A 224 -4.76 6.84 6.34
C ARG A 224 -4.37 5.37 6.46
N GLU A 225 -3.58 4.87 5.52
CA GLU A 225 -2.94 3.58 5.72
C GLU A 225 -2.05 3.60 6.99
N LEU A 226 -2.20 2.58 7.82
CA LEU A 226 -1.53 2.46 9.11
C LEU A 226 -0.59 1.26 9.08
N PHE A 227 0.70 1.49 9.30
CA PHE A 227 1.70 0.42 9.34
C PHE A 227 2.11 0.15 10.79
N ALA A 228 2.17 -1.12 11.16
CA ALA A 228 2.53 -1.52 12.51
C ALA A 228 4.06 -1.53 12.71
N GLY A 229 4.79 -2.17 11.79
CA GLY A 229 6.24 -2.37 11.89
C GLY A 229 7.09 -1.09 11.89
N LEU A 230 8.27 -1.18 12.51
CA LEU A 230 9.18 -0.04 12.71
C LEU A 230 9.59 0.65 11.40
N LYS A 231 9.74 -0.09 10.29
CA LYS A 231 10.17 0.36 8.96
C LYS A 231 9.39 1.60 8.49
N PHE A 232 8.07 1.54 8.57
CA PHE A 232 7.19 2.61 8.11
C PHE A 232 6.78 3.54 9.25
N ASN A 233 6.60 2.98 10.45
CA ASN A 233 6.11 3.73 11.61
C ASN A 233 7.08 4.85 12.03
N LEU A 234 8.39 4.61 12.03
CA LEU A 234 9.41 5.62 12.36
C LEU A 234 9.49 6.78 11.36
N ARG A 235 9.05 6.56 10.12
CA ARG A 235 9.06 7.56 9.03
C ARG A 235 7.79 8.41 9.02
N ALA A 236 6.71 7.92 9.63
CA ALA A 236 5.44 8.62 9.68
C ALA A 236 5.49 9.84 10.62
N ARG A 237 4.67 10.84 10.29
CA ARG A 237 4.51 12.07 11.07
C ARG A 237 3.02 12.42 11.18
N PRO A 238 2.39 12.27 12.36
CA PRO A 238 2.90 11.54 13.53
C PRO A 238 3.06 10.03 13.24
N PRO A 239 3.84 9.30 14.06
CA PRO A 239 3.87 7.83 14.05
C PRO A 239 2.46 7.22 14.11
N TYR A 240 2.32 5.99 13.65
CA TYR A 240 1.02 5.29 13.61
C TYR A 240 0.64 4.71 14.96
N MET A 241 1.61 4.39 15.82
CA MET A 241 1.36 3.90 17.18
C MET A 241 1.68 4.99 18.19
N VAL A 242 0.82 5.14 19.20
CA VAL A 242 1.00 6.16 20.24
C VAL A 242 1.89 5.68 21.40
N GLN A 243 2.03 4.36 21.55
CA GLN A 243 2.77 3.72 22.64
C GLN A 243 4.27 3.82 22.38
N THR A 244 4.96 4.63 23.18
CA THR A 244 6.37 5.00 22.93
C THR A 244 7.32 3.84 23.20
N GLU A 245 6.91 2.88 24.03
CA GLU A 245 7.64 1.68 24.38
C GLU A 245 8.08 0.89 23.13
N MET A 246 7.27 0.92 22.08
CA MET A 246 7.59 0.29 20.79
C MET A 246 8.84 0.84 20.12
N TYR A 247 9.17 2.11 20.35
CA TYR A 247 10.30 2.80 19.74
C TYR A 247 11.49 2.94 20.70
N GLU A 248 11.25 2.85 22.00
CA GLU A 248 12.29 2.92 23.04
C GLU A 248 13.06 1.61 23.17
N ASN A 249 12.42 0.49 22.84
CA ASN A 249 13.05 -0.83 22.85
C ASN A 249 13.71 -1.15 21.50
N PRO A 250 14.82 -1.93 21.49
CA PRO A 250 15.42 -2.43 20.26
C PRO A 250 14.40 -3.18 19.39
N PRO A 251 14.58 -3.24 18.06
CA PRO A 251 13.77 -4.10 17.20
C PRO A 251 13.71 -5.55 17.71
N ASP A 252 12.58 -6.20 17.52
CA ASP A 252 12.29 -7.59 17.92
C ASP A 252 12.30 -7.83 19.45
N SER A 253 12.14 -6.77 20.25
CA SER A 253 11.94 -6.87 21.71
C SER A 253 10.51 -7.28 22.04
N LEU A 254 10.34 -8.12 23.07
CA LEU A 254 9.04 -8.42 23.67
C LEU A 254 8.63 -7.30 24.64
N ILE A 255 7.48 -6.70 24.40
CA ILE A 255 7.00 -5.51 25.08
C ILE A 255 5.57 -5.75 25.56
N MET A 256 5.33 -5.44 26.83
CA MET A 256 4.00 -5.41 27.41
C MET A 256 3.38 -4.04 27.10
N LEU A 257 2.38 -4.02 26.21
CA LEU A 257 1.71 -2.80 25.78
C LEU A 257 0.36 -2.66 26.48
N GLU A 258 0.03 -1.44 26.87
CA GLU A 258 -1.27 -1.10 27.46
C GLU A 258 -2.02 -0.17 26.51
N ASP A 259 -3.24 -0.57 26.14
CA ASP A 259 -4.18 0.28 25.43
C ASP A 259 -4.76 1.34 26.41
N PRO A 260 -4.59 2.65 26.13
CA PRO A 260 -5.09 3.73 26.98
C PRO A 260 -6.63 3.85 27.01
N GLY A 261 -7.35 3.12 26.17
CA GLY A 261 -8.81 3.10 26.07
C GLY A 261 -9.40 4.19 25.18
N GLU A 262 -8.88 5.42 25.22
CA GLU A 262 -9.30 6.48 24.28
C GLU A 262 -8.56 6.37 22.95
N HIS A 263 -9.30 6.09 21.87
CA HIS A 263 -8.76 5.98 20.51
C HIS A 263 -9.05 7.20 19.65
N LEU A 264 -8.08 7.57 18.83
CA LEU A 264 -8.16 8.62 17.83
C LEU A 264 -8.09 8.01 16.43
N ASN A 265 -8.77 8.63 15.47
CA ASN A 265 -8.61 8.29 14.06
C ASN A 265 -7.13 8.46 13.64
N HIS A 266 -6.64 7.58 12.77
CA HIS A 266 -5.27 7.54 12.23
C HIS A 266 -4.18 6.91 13.11
N PHE A 267 -4.56 6.17 14.15
CA PHE A 267 -3.63 5.52 15.07
C PHE A 267 -4.00 4.06 15.38
N LEU A 268 -2.98 3.29 15.76
CA LEU A 268 -3.04 1.90 16.19
C LEU A 268 -2.81 1.84 17.70
N TYR A 269 -3.56 0.95 18.36
CA TYR A 269 -3.52 0.73 19.80
C TYR A 269 -3.37 -0.76 20.08
N PHE A 270 -2.29 -1.17 20.72
CA PHE A 270 -2.04 -2.58 21.03
C PHE A 270 -2.18 -2.84 22.53
N HIS A 271 -2.72 -3.98 22.92
CA HIS A 271 -2.80 -4.42 24.31
C HIS A 271 -2.24 -5.83 24.43
N GLY A 272 -1.42 -6.09 25.45
CA GLY A 272 -0.84 -7.41 25.68
C GLY A 272 0.64 -7.51 25.31
N MET A 273 1.14 -8.74 25.08
CA MET A 273 2.57 -8.97 24.81
C MET A 273 2.84 -8.98 23.31
N TRP A 274 3.69 -8.07 22.85
CA TRP A 274 3.99 -7.88 21.43
C TRP A 274 5.48 -7.73 21.15
N SER A 275 5.91 -8.19 20.00
CA SER A 275 7.25 -8.00 19.44
C SER A 275 7.23 -6.83 18.46
N ASN A 276 8.11 -5.83 18.65
CA ASN A 276 8.26 -4.67 17.76
C ASN A 276 9.15 -4.99 16.55
N GLY A 277 8.65 -5.82 15.64
CA GLY A 277 9.38 -6.22 14.45
C GLY A 277 9.58 -5.09 13.42
N PHE A 278 10.51 -5.33 12.51
CA PHE A 278 10.86 -4.35 11.48
C PHE A 278 9.70 -4.06 10.51
N GLU A 279 9.03 -5.10 9.99
CA GLU A 279 7.91 -4.94 9.03
C GLU A 279 6.53 -5.13 9.65
N ALA A 280 6.44 -5.87 10.76
CA ALA A 280 5.21 -6.21 11.43
C ALA A 280 5.36 -6.16 12.95
N VAL A 281 4.24 -6.00 13.64
CA VAL A 281 4.13 -6.24 15.08
C VAL A 281 3.55 -7.64 15.26
N LYS A 282 4.23 -8.50 16.02
CA LYS A 282 3.89 -9.91 16.18
C LYS A 282 3.54 -10.22 17.64
N HIS A 283 2.58 -11.11 17.87
CA HIS A 283 2.31 -11.63 19.20
C HIS A 283 3.58 -12.16 19.88
N GLY A 284 3.77 -11.74 21.12
CA GLY A 284 4.90 -12.16 21.95
C GLY A 284 4.63 -13.44 22.74
N ARG A 285 3.38 -13.93 22.76
CA ARG A 285 2.96 -15.14 23.46
C ARG A 285 1.74 -15.78 22.80
N ARG A 286 1.48 -17.04 23.15
CA ARG A 286 0.16 -17.67 22.98
C ARG A 286 -0.72 -17.21 24.15
N THR A 287 -1.99 -16.92 23.87
CA THR A 287 -3.00 -16.60 24.88
C THR A 287 -4.10 -17.66 24.90
N ASN A 288 -4.93 -17.67 25.95
CA ASN A 288 -6.05 -18.62 26.09
C ASN A 288 -7.42 -17.97 25.87
N ASP A 289 -7.57 -16.71 26.30
CA ASP A 289 -8.87 -16.04 26.41
C ASP A 289 -8.93 -14.75 25.57
N LEU A 290 -8.18 -14.68 24.46
CA LEU A 290 -8.15 -13.53 23.57
C LEU A 290 -7.80 -12.20 24.30
N GLU A 291 -6.91 -12.29 25.28
CA GLU A 291 -6.50 -11.15 26.13
C GLU A 291 -5.65 -10.12 25.39
N ASP A 292 -4.87 -10.55 24.39
CA ASP A 292 -4.00 -9.68 23.60
C ASP A 292 -4.73 -9.26 22.31
N TYR A 293 -4.67 -7.97 21.97
CA TYR A 293 -5.41 -7.39 20.85
C TYR A 293 -4.76 -6.17 20.23
N VAL A 294 -5.19 -5.85 19.01
CA VAL A 294 -4.96 -4.54 18.36
C VAL A 294 -6.32 -3.89 18.11
N ALA A 295 -6.41 -2.59 18.39
CA ALA A 295 -7.61 -1.78 18.23
C ALA A 295 -7.32 -0.52 17.42
N ILE A 296 -8.34 -0.08 16.68
CA ILE A 296 -8.28 1.06 15.77
C ILE A 296 -9.60 1.78 15.78
N LYS A 297 -9.57 3.10 15.93
CA LYS A 297 -10.67 3.96 15.55
C LYS A 297 -10.45 4.44 14.12
N PHE A 298 -11.43 4.25 13.25
CA PHE A 298 -11.29 4.57 11.82
C PHE A 298 -12.56 5.22 11.25
N VAL A 299 -12.41 5.90 10.12
CA VAL A 299 -13.49 6.51 9.33
C VAL A 299 -13.30 6.08 7.88
N ALA A 300 -14.20 5.22 7.40
CA ALA A 300 -14.10 4.59 6.09
C ALA A 300 -15.43 3.96 5.67
N THR A 301 -15.53 3.55 4.40
CA THR A 301 -16.55 2.61 3.92
C THR A 301 -16.07 1.17 3.96
N SER A 302 -14.75 0.95 3.90
CA SER A 302 -14.16 -0.39 3.98
C SER A 302 -12.86 -0.41 4.78
N ALA A 303 -12.55 -1.57 5.35
CA ALA A 303 -11.34 -1.82 6.13
C ALA A 303 -10.72 -3.16 5.76
N ASN A 304 -9.41 -3.17 5.58
CA ASN A 304 -8.60 -4.36 5.30
C ASN A 304 -7.40 -4.40 6.24
N VAL A 305 -6.84 -5.59 6.42
CA VAL A 305 -5.63 -5.82 7.22
C VAL A 305 -4.66 -6.72 6.48
N VAL A 306 -3.37 -6.42 6.53
CA VAL A 306 -2.32 -7.34 6.05
C VAL A 306 -1.80 -8.12 7.25
N LEU A 307 -2.00 -9.45 7.21
CA LEU A 307 -1.63 -10.37 8.28
C LEU A 307 -0.61 -11.37 7.77
N GLY A 308 0.34 -11.73 8.64
CA GLY A 308 1.35 -12.73 8.33
C GLY A 308 0.88 -14.15 8.61
N TYR A 309 1.53 -15.10 7.96
CA TYR A 309 1.35 -16.52 8.16
C TYR A 309 2.71 -17.21 8.27
N THR A 310 2.80 -18.23 9.11
CA THR A 310 4.03 -19.01 9.35
C THR A 310 3.87 -20.44 8.85
N THR A 311 3.19 -21.29 9.63
CA THR A 311 3.17 -22.74 9.42
C THR A 311 1.84 -23.41 9.72
N GLN A 312 0.96 -22.78 10.48
CA GLN A 312 -0.33 -23.35 10.87
C GLN A 312 -1.43 -22.30 10.79
N ASP A 313 -2.57 -22.72 10.26
CA ASP A 313 -3.74 -21.87 10.15
C ASP A 313 -4.24 -21.47 11.54
N TYR A 314 -4.64 -20.21 11.67
CA TYR A 314 -5.17 -19.69 12.93
C TYR A 314 -6.29 -18.69 12.71
N ARG A 315 -7.06 -18.45 13.77
CA ARG A 315 -8.17 -17.49 13.73
C ARG A 315 -7.75 -16.15 14.31
N VAL A 316 -8.18 -15.08 13.65
CA VAL A 316 -8.16 -13.73 14.20
C VAL A 316 -9.60 -13.27 14.34
N TYR A 317 -10.09 -13.19 15.57
CA TYR A 317 -11.43 -12.70 15.88
C TYR A 317 -11.49 -11.21 15.65
N ALA A 318 -12.54 -10.75 14.97
CA ALA A 318 -12.71 -9.37 14.55
C ALA A 318 -14.06 -8.84 15.02
N THR A 319 -14.07 -7.66 15.62
CA THR A 319 -15.30 -6.96 16.03
C THR A 319 -15.32 -5.53 15.51
N ILE A 320 -16.52 -5.03 15.23
CA ILE A 320 -16.77 -3.62 14.92
C ILE A 320 -17.67 -3.05 16.02
N ASN A 321 -17.26 -1.94 16.63
CA ASN A 321 -17.97 -1.33 17.77
C ASN A 321 -18.26 -2.34 18.89
N GLU A 322 -17.25 -3.16 19.23
CA GLU A 322 -17.29 -4.21 20.27
C GLU A 322 -18.23 -5.39 20.00
N SER A 323 -18.92 -5.42 18.86
CA SER A 323 -19.82 -6.49 18.45
C SER A 323 -19.26 -7.30 17.28
N PRO A 324 -19.68 -8.57 17.11
CA PRO A 324 -19.47 -9.29 15.86
C PRO A 324 -19.94 -8.48 14.66
N ILE A 325 -19.26 -8.63 13.52
CA ILE A 325 -19.55 -7.83 12.34
C ILE A 325 -20.89 -8.26 11.73
N GLU A 326 -21.83 -7.32 11.59
CA GLU A 326 -23.14 -7.53 10.96
C GLU A 326 -23.00 -8.04 9.54
N ILE A 327 -23.90 -8.94 9.12
CA ILE A 327 -23.78 -9.70 7.87
C ILE A 327 -23.66 -8.81 6.64
N GLU A 328 -24.39 -7.69 6.61
CA GLU A 328 -24.39 -6.71 5.53
C GLU A 328 -23.10 -5.88 5.44
N ASN A 329 -22.30 -5.86 6.51
CA ASN A 329 -21.05 -5.09 6.59
C ASN A 329 -19.79 -5.98 6.52
N ARG A 330 -19.95 -7.30 6.42
CA ARG A 330 -18.83 -8.26 6.38
C ARG A 330 -18.04 -8.07 5.09
N GLY A 331 -16.72 -7.96 5.26
CA GLY A 331 -15.80 -8.16 4.15
C GLY A 331 -15.78 -9.62 3.69
N SER A 332 -15.25 -9.87 2.50
CA SER A 332 -15.24 -11.19 1.85
C SER A 332 -14.49 -12.27 2.63
N ASP A 333 -13.59 -11.89 3.54
CA ASP A 333 -12.79 -12.82 4.32
C ASP A 333 -13.37 -13.13 5.71
N ILE A 334 -14.43 -12.43 6.13
CA ILE A 334 -15.05 -12.66 7.45
C ILE A 334 -15.89 -13.93 7.44
N LYS A 335 -15.58 -14.81 8.38
CA LYS A 335 -16.33 -16.01 8.73
C LYS A 335 -17.00 -15.82 10.08
N GLU A 336 -17.98 -16.67 10.38
CA GLU A 336 -18.66 -16.71 11.67
C GLU A 336 -18.49 -18.11 12.28
N ASP A 337 -18.28 -18.20 13.59
CA ASP A 337 -18.24 -19.47 14.31
C ASP A 337 -19.60 -19.84 14.91
N GLU A 338 -19.69 -21.02 15.52
CA GLU A 338 -20.94 -21.56 16.08
C GLU A 338 -21.54 -20.70 17.21
N ASN A 339 -20.75 -19.79 17.80
CA ASN A 339 -21.17 -18.88 18.86
C ASN A 339 -21.51 -17.48 18.32
N GLY A 340 -21.56 -17.31 17.00
CA GLY A 340 -21.84 -16.02 16.36
C GLY A 340 -20.65 -15.04 16.39
N GLN A 341 -19.44 -15.50 16.74
CA GLN A 341 -18.26 -14.65 16.73
C GLN A 341 -17.68 -14.58 15.31
N THR A 342 -17.37 -13.36 14.87
CA THR A 342 -16.75 -13.14 13.55
C THR A 342 -15.23 -13.25 13.62
N TYR A 343 -14.63 -13.91 12.63
CA TYR A 343 -13.19 -14.13 12.55
C TYR A 343 -12.68 -14.20 11.11
N LEU A 344 -11.39 -13.91 10.94
CA LEU A 344 -10.60 -14.22 9.76
C LEU A 344 -9.89 -15.57 9.96
N LEU A 345 -9.89 -16.43 8.94
CA LEU A 345 -9.02 -17.60 8.89
C LEU A 345 -7.71 -17.21 8.21
N ILE A 346 -6.61 -17.26 8.94
CA ILE A 346 -5.28 -16.93 8.41
C ILE A 346 -4.60 -18.20 7.95
N ASP A 347 -4.44 -18.34 6.65
CA ASP A 347 -3.89 -19.49 5.93
C ASP A 347 -2.72 -19.12 5.00
N SER A 348 -2.44 -17.82 4.87
CA SER A 348 -1.43 -17.25 3.98
C SER A 348 -1.06 -15.83 4.40
N SER A 349 0.12 -15.34 4.00
CA SER A 349 0.49 -13.93 4.23
C SER A 349 -0.09 -13.08 3.09
N ARG A 350 -1.17 -12.35 3.37
CA ARG A 350 -1.88 -11.52 2.40
C ARG A 350 -2.71 -10.43 3.08
N MET A 351 -3.37 -9.63 2.25
CA MET A 351 -4.44 -8.73 2.71
C MET A 351 -5.74 -9.52 2.91
N TYR A 352 -6.42 -9.23 4.01
CA TYR A 352 -7.73 -9.76 4.37
C TYR A 352 -8.75 -8.61 4.42
N ASN A 353 -9.89 -8.79 3.75
CA ASN A 353 -11.01 -7.85 3.73
C ASN A 353 -11.93 -8.07 4.94
N ILE A 354 -11.90 -7.12 5.88
CA ILE A 354 -12.64 -7.21 7.15
C ILE A 354 -14.06 -6.68 6.98
N MET A 355 -14.19 -5.53 6.32
CA MET A 355 -15.45 -4.78 6.33
C MET A 355 -15.66 -4.06 5.00
N GLN A 356 -16.91 -4.05 4.53
CA GLN A 356 -17.38 -3.26 3.41
C GLN A 356 -18.78 -2.73 3.73
N SER A 357 -19.02 -1.44 3.55
CA SER A 357 -20.31 -0.79 3.83
C SER A 357 -20.51 0.39 2.89
N SER A 358 -21.76 0.73 2.57
CA SER A 358 -22.06 1.98 1.86
C SER A 358 -21.94 3.21 2.76
N ASP A 359 -21.98 3.01 4.07
CA ASP A 359 -21.97 4.09 5.05
C ASP A 359 -20.55 4.52 5.41
N TYR A 360 -20.20 5.74 5.02
CA TYR A 360 -18.98 6.43 5.44
C TYR A 360 -19.13 6.95 6.87
N LEU A 361 -18.73 6.15 7.86
CA LEU A 361 -18.90 6.42 9.28
C LEU A 361 -17.63 6.13 10.07
N GLU A 362 -17.58 6.74 11.26
CA GLU A 362 -16.62 6.43 12.30
C GLU A 362 -16.99 5.11 12.98
N ARG A 363 -16.01 4.23 13.17
CA ARG A 363 -16.16 2.91 13.80
C ARG A 363 -14.90 2.55 14.60
N SER A 364 -15.03 1.64 15.57
CA SER A 364 -13.89 0.97 16.19
C SER A 364 -13.76 -0.46 15.67
N LEU A 365 -12.55 -0.86 15.32
CA LEU A 365 -12.17 -2.23 14.96
C LEU A 365 -11.29 -2.80 16.06
N GLN A 366 -11.52 -4.04 16.46
CA GLN A 366 -10.62 -4.78 17.34
C GLN A 366 -10.34 -6.16 16.74
N LEU A 367 -9.06 -6.54 16.70
CA LEU A 367 -8.59 -7.85 16.27
C LEU A 367 -7.90 -8.58 17.42
N LYS A 368 -8.27 -9.85 17.64
CA LYS A 368 -7.74 -10.70 18.72
C LYS A 368 -7.35 -12.07 18.20
N SER A 369 -6.36 -12.69 18.80
CA SER A 369 -6.03 -14.09 18.50
C SER A 369 -5.47 -14.79 19.73
N ASN A 370 -5.57 -16.13 19.75
CA ASN A 370 -4.82 -16.96 20.68
C ASN A 370 -3.48 -17.42 20.09
N ALA A 371 -3.27 -17.24 18.78
CA ALA A 371 -2.07 -17.72 18.10
C ALA A 371 -0.86 -16.84 18.42
N GLN A 372 0.26 -17.46 18.74
CA GLN A 372 1.55 -16.77 18.88
C GLN A 372 2.05 -16.21 17.54
N ASP A 373 1.56 -16.77 16.42
CA ASP A 373 1.95 -16.34 15.08
C ASP A 373 1.16 -15.14 14.55
N PHE A 374 0.19 -14.64 15.32
CA PHE A 374 -0.58 -13.46 14.96
C PHE A 374 0.36 -12.26 14.75
N SER A 375 0.48 -11.83 13.49
CA SER A 375 1.35 -10.74 13.07
C SER A 375 0.61 -9.78 12.18
N VAL A 376 0.78 -8.50 12.45
CA VAL A 376 0.06 -7.40 11.82
C VAL A 376 1.05 -6.50 11.10
N PHE A 377 0.88 -6.33 9.80
CA PHE A 377 1.75 -5.49 8.97
C PHE A 377 1.16 -4.10 8.77
N SER A 378 -0.07 -4.05 8.26
CA SER A 378 -0.75 -2.78 7.97
C SER A 378 -2.27 -2.90 7.99
N PHE A 379 -2.93 -1.75 8.03
CA PHE A 379 -4.36 -1.58 7.79
C PHE A 379 -4.59 -0.55 6.70
N SER A 380 -5.49 -0.87 5.78
CA SER A 380 -5.86 0.00 4.67
C SER A 380 -7.38 0.21 4.64
N PHE A 381 -7.79 1.36 4.12
CA PHE A 381 -9.17 1.84 4.21
C PHE A 381 -9.66 2.37 2.87
N GLY A 382 -10.94 2.15 2.57
CA GLY A 382 -11.61 2.71 1.40
C GLY A 382 -12.67 3.75 1.77
N SER A 383 -13.11 4.53 0.79
CA SER A 383 -14.15 5.55 0.98
C SER A 383 -15.13 5.62 -0.18
N TYR A 384 -15.30 4.52 -0.89
CA TYR A 384 -16.27 4.37 -1.99
C TYR A 384 -17.58 3.77 -1.45
N PRO A 385 -18.69 4.53 -1.41
CA PRO A 385 -19.98 4.05 -0.91
C PRO A 385 -20.62 2.96 -1.78
N GLU A 386 -20.37 3.00 -3.09
CA GLU A 386 -20.93 2.03 -4.05
C GLU A 386 -20.03 0.81 -4.25
N GLY A 387 -18.99 0.70 -3.42
CA GLY A 387 -17.92 -0.29 -3.58
C GLY A 387 -16.78 0.23 -4.45
N PRO A 388 -15.61 -0.41 -4.36
CA PRO A 388 -14.49 -0.16 -5.24
C PRO A 388 -14.65 -0.70 -6.65
#